data_AF-A0AAT9HNL9-F1
#
_entry.id   AF-A0AAT9HNL9-F1
#
_cell.length_a   1.000
_cell.length_b   1.000
_cell.length_c   1.000
_cell.angle_alpha   90.00
_cell.angle_beta   90.00
_cell.angle_gamma   90.00
#
_symmetry.space_group_name_H-M   'P 1'
#
loop_
_entity.id
_entity.type
_entity.pdbx_description
1 polymer ?
#
loop_
_entity_poly.entity_id
_entity_poly.type
_entity_poly.pdbx_seq_one_letter_code
_entity_poly.pdbx_strand_id
1 'polypeptide(L)'
;MILHVPHSSREIPADVRSGIVLDGTGLEQELDHITDSHTAAIAEAAALAAGVTPWRFVNGLSRLVVDPERFPDEREEMLAVGMGAVYTRTTHKDVLRPDGFDPGPLVERYFRPYARAMTEVVAGRLAATGRAVIIDVHSYPSAPLPYELHGDEPRPEICLGTDAFHTPAALLDAAREAFAPCGETGLDSPFEGRTYRWSSTASGRRCPP
;
A
#
# COMPACT_ATOMS: atom_id res chain seq x y z
N MET A 1 -10.18 6.94 13.37
CA MET A 1 -9.23 7.12 12.25
C MET A 1 -8.12 6.09 12.40
N ILE A 2 -7.65 5.54 11.28
CA ILE A 2 -6.52 4.63 11.16
C ILE A 2 -5.55 5.29 10.17
N LEU A 3 -4.29 5.49 10.58
CA LEU A 3 -3.19 5.81 9.69
C LEU A 3 -2.56 4.49 9.27
N HIS A 4 -2.69 4.14 7.99
CA HIS A 4 -2.20 2.91 7.42
C HIS A 4 -0.88 3.22 6.70
N VAL A 5 0.18 2.48 7.04
CA VAL A 5 1.53 2.66 6.50
C VAL A 5 2.02 1.30 5.96
N PRO A 6 1.75 1.00 4.70
CA PRO A 6 1.95 -0.33 4.13
C PRO A 6 3.38 -0.63 3.67
N HIS A 7 4.17 0.39 3.32
CA HIS A 7 5.40 0.21 2.52
C HIS A 7 6.65 0.89 3.08
N SER A 8 6.65 1.28 4.36
CA SER A 8 7.78 2.01 4.96
C SER A 8 8.96 1.14 5.39
N SER A 9 8.78 -0.17 5.50
CA SER A 9 9.80 -1.09 6.02
C SER A 9 10.71 -1.60 4.91
N ARG A 10 11.98 -1.83 5.26
CA ARG A 10 12.99 -2.49 4.41
C ARG A 10 13.26 -3.94 4.83
N GLU A 11 12.61 -4.42 5.90
CA GLU A 11 12.89 -5.72 6.49
C GLU A 11 12.45 -6.87 5.57
N ILE A 12 13.37 -7.78 5.27
CA ILE A 12 13.13 -8.99 4.48
C ILE A 12 13.64 -10.20 5.28
N PRO A 13 12.75 -11.14 5.68
CA PRO A 13 13.17 -12.35 6.36
C PRO A 13 14.18 -13.15 5.54
N ALA A 14 15.18 -13.76 6.21
CA ALA A 14 16.30 -14.42 5.54
C ALA A 14 15.88 -15.54 4.58
N ASP A 15 14.82 -16.27 4.90
CA ASP A 15 14.23 -17.29 4.03
C ASP A 15 13.59 -16.69 2.78
N VAL A 16 12.92 -15.55 2.89
CA VAL A 16 12.39 -14.80 1.73
C VAL A 16 13.53 -14.20 0.90
N ARG A 17 14.55 -13.63 1.55
CA ARG A 17 15.74 -13.07 0.90
C ARG A 17 16.45 -14.09 0.01
N SER A 18 16.46 -15.37 0.41
CA SER A 18 17.06 -16.46 -0.37
C SER A 18 16.41 -16.69 -1.73
N GLY A 19 15.14 -16.28 -1.91
CA GLY A 19 14.40 -16.36 -3.17
C GLY A 19 14.55 -15.13 -4.08
N ILE A 20 15.26 -14.09 -3.64
CA ILE A 20 15.54 -12.88 -4.42
C ILE A 20 16.90 -13.01 -5.11
N VAL A 21 16.94 -12.86 -6.43
CA VAL A 21 18.15 -13.11 -7.25
C VAL A 21 19.14 -11.94 -7.24
N LEU A 22 18.71 -10.75 -6.83
CA LEU A 22 19.58 -9.59 -6.70
C LEU A 22 20.68 -9.88 -5.67
N ASP A 23 21.88 -9.37 -5.93
CA ASP A 23 22.96 -9.35 -4.94
C ASP A 23 22.66 -8.32 -3.84
N GLY A 24 23.59 -8.15 -2.89
CA GLY A 24 23.39 -7.19 -1.79
C GLY A 24 23.20 -5.76 -2.29
N THR A 25 24.03 -5.32 -3.23
CA THR A 25 24.00 -3.96 -3.78
C THR A 25 22.72 -3.70 -4.57
N GLY A 26 22.35 -4.62 -5.47
CA GLY A 26 21.14 -4.51 -6.27
C GLY A 26 19.87 -4.54 -5.43
N LEU A 27 19.85 -5.32 -4.34
CA LEU A 27 18.72 -5.32 -3.42
C LEU A 27 18.59 -3.98 -2.68
N GLU A 28 19.69 -3.40 -2.19
CA GLU A 28 19.62 -2.10 -1.52
C GLU A 28 19.13 -0.99 -2.46
N GLN A 29 19.57 -1.02 -3.72
CA GLN A 29 19.08 -0.08 -4.75
C GLN A 29 17.59 -0.26 -5.02
N GLU A 30 17.11 -1.51 -5.14
CA GLU A 30 15.68 -1.77 -5.32
C GLU A 30 14.86 -1.32 -4.10
N LEU A 31 15.38 -1.55 -2.89
CA LEU A 31 14.76 -1.04 -1.66
C LEU A 31 14.72 0.48 -1.61
N ASP A 32 15.73 1.18 -2.11
CA ASP A 32 15.72 2.64 -2.22
C ASP A 32 14.61 3.15 -3.15
N HIS A 33 14.34 2.45 -4.24
CA HIS A 33 13.30 2.85 -5.19
C HIS A 33 11.88 2.56 -4.70
N ILE A 34 11.69 1.42 -4.02
CA ILE A 34 10.35 0.89 -3.75
C ILE A 34 9.85 1.14 -2.31
N THR A 35 10.74 1.56 -1.40
CA THR A 35 10.33 1.85 -0.01
C THR A 35 9.74 3.23 0.07
N ASP A 36 8.54 3.32 0.64
CA ASP A 36 7.86 4.57 0.96
C ASP A 36 8.53 5.22 2.18
N SER A 37 9.74 5.74 1.98
CA SER A 37 10.64 6.17 3.04
C SER A 37 10.02 7.28 3.87
N HIS A 38 10.24 7.24 5.18
CA HIS A 38 9.76 8.21 6.17
C HIS A 38 8.23 8.27 6.39
N THR A 39 7.40 7.57 5.63
CA THR A 39 5.93 7.54 5.84
C THR A 39 5.53 7.09 7.25
N ALA A 40 6.24 6.12 7.84
CA ALA A 40 6.01 5.71 9.23
C ALA A 40 6.31 6.83 10.24
N ALA A 41 7.37 7.62 10.00
CA ALA A 41 7.74 8.75 10.85
C ALA A 41 6.74 9.92 10.69
N ILE A 42 6.25 10.17 9.48
CA ILE A 42 5.19 11.15 9.20
C ILE A 42 3.90 10.74 9.94
N ALA A 43 3.48 9.48 9.82
CA ALA A 43 2.29 8.96 10.52
C ALA A 43 2.44 9.04 12.05
N GLU A 44 3.65 8.83 12.57
CA GLU A 44 3.96 9.01 13.98
C GLU A 44 3.81 10.45 14.44
N ALA A 45 4.45 11.38 13.74
CA ALA A 45 4.36 12.80 14.04
C ALA A 45 2.92 13.29 13.98
N ALA A 46 2.16 12.88 12.96
CA ALA A 46 0.74 13.20 12.83
C ALA A 46 -0.09 12.64 14.00
N ALA A 47 0.18 11.40 14.43
CA ALA A 47 -0.53 10.80 15.56
C ALA A 47 -0.25 11.51 16.89
N LEU A 48 0.98 11.99 17.10
CA LEU A 48 1.39 12.77 18.28
C LEU A 48 0.80 14.19 18.28
N ALA A 49 0.67 14.80 17.11
CA ALA A 49 0.10 16.14 16.97
C ALA A 49 -1.43 16.17 17.04
N ALA A 50 -2.10 15.04 16.82
CA ALA A 50 -3.55 14.96 16.79
C ALA A 50 -4.17 15.15 18.19
N GLY A 51 -5.23 15.97 18.29
CA GLY A 51 -5.98 16.15 19.54
C GLY A 51 -6.68 14.87 20.04
N VAL A 52 -6.90 13.89 19.15
CA VAL A 52 -7.28 12.52 19.49
C VAL A 52 -6.34 11.58 18.75
N THR A 53 -5.58 10.78 19.50
CA THR A 53 -4.60 9.86 18.93
C THR A 53 -5.26 8.86 17.97
N PRO A 54 -4.88 8.84 16.68
CA PRO A 54 -5.39 7.87 15.72
C PRO A 54 -4.75 6.49 15.96
N TRP A 55 -5.38 5.45 15.42
CA TRP A 55 -4.76 4.14 15.34
C TRP A 55 -3.69 4.16 14.25
N ARG A 56 -2.59 3.44 14.44
CA ARG A 56 -1.55 3.25 13.43
C ARG A 56 -1.49 1.78 13.05
N PHE A 57 -1.58 1.48 11.77
CA PHE A 57 -1.40 0.13 11.22
C PHE A 57 -0.19 0.15 10.29
N VAL A 58 0.96 -0.28 10.81
CA VAL A 58 2.27 -0.16 10.12
C VAL A 58 2.74 -1.54 9.74
N ASN A 59 3.04 -1.75 8.46
CA ASN A 59 3.65 -2.99 7.99
C ASN A 59 5.11 -3.07 8.44
N GLY A 60 5.47 -4.16 9.11
CA GLY A 60 6.83 -4.41 9.58
C GLY A 60 7.77 -4.94 8.50
N LEU A 61 7.26 -5.35 7.33
CA LEU A 61 8.04 -6.00 6.27
C LEU A 61 8.07 -5.14 5.00
N SER A 62 9.15 -5.29 4.22
CA SER A 62 9.23 -4.70 2.89
C SER A 62 8.17 -5.25 1.97
N ARG A 63 7.65 -4.40 1.08
CA ARG A 63 6.75 -4.84 -0.01
C ARG A 63 7.41 -5.81 -0.99
N LEU A 64 8.75 -5.91 -0.98
CA LEU A 64 9.45 -6.96 -1.71
C LEU A 64 9.19 -8.36 -1.15
N VAL A 65 8.75 -8.50 0.11
CA VAL A 65 8.25 -9.77 0.66
C VAL A 65 6.88 -10.07 0.05
N VAL A 66 5.94 -9.17 0.29
CA VAL A 66 4.58 -9.16 -0.26
C VAL A 66 4.14 -7.70 -0.28
N ASP A 67 3.58 -7.25 -1.39
CA ASP A 67 2.85 -5.99 -1.43
C ASP A 67 1.42 -6.25 -0.92
N PRO A 68 1.05 -5.77 0.28
CA PRO A 68 -0.30 -5.97 0.80
C PRO A 68 -1.35 -5.28 -0.08
N GLU A 69 -0.96 -4.26 -0.83
CA GLU A 69 -1.86 -3.44 -1.63
C GLU A 69 -1.82 -3.85 -3.09
N ARG A 70 -1.87 -5.15 -3.32
CA ARG A 70 -2.05 -5.74 -4.63
C ARG A 70 -2.95 -6.95 -4.49
N PHE A 71 -3.82 -7.17 -5.47
CA PHE A 71 -4.60 -8.41 -5.43
C PHE A 71 -3.66 -9.61 -5.58
N PRO A 72 -3.81 -10.68 -4.79
CA PRO A 72 -2.94 -11.85 -4.85
C PRO A 72 -3.35 -12.82 -5.98
N ASP A 73 -4.12 -12.33 -6.96
CA ASP A 73 -4.72 -13.11 -8.04
C ASP A 73 -4.80 -12.28 -9.34
N GLU A 74 -5.31 -12.90 -10.41
CA GLU A 74 -5.36 -12.37 -11.77
C GLU A 74 -6.08 -11.03 -11.96
N ARG A 75 -6.76 -10.51 -10.93
CA ARG A 75 -7.37 -9.18 -10.96
C ARG A 75 -6.33 -8.05 -10.88
N GLU A 76 -5.11 -8.35 -10.44
CA GLU A 76 -4.05 -7.35 -10.32
C GLU A 76 -3.38 -7.06 -11.67
N GLU A 77 -3.61 -5.86 -12.21
CA GLU A 77 -3.03 -5.44 -13.48
C GLU A 77 -1.50 -5.39 -13.46
N MET A 78 -0.90 -5.10 -12.30
CA MET A 78 0.56 -5.04 -12.17
C MET A 78 1.24 -6.40 -12.31
N LEU A 79 0.48 -7.51 -12.35
CA LEU A 79 1.00 -8.81 -12.77
C LEU A 79 1.60 -8.75 -14.19
N ALA A 80 1.06 -7.90 -15.08
CA ALA A 80 1.55 -7.75 -16.45
C ALA A 80 3.01 -7.26 -16.53
N VAL A 81 3.48 -6.55 -15.50
CA VAL A 81 4.86 -6.06 -15.38
C VAL A 81 5.63 -6.74 -14.25
N GLY A 82 5.07 -7.80 -13.67
CA GLY A 82 5.71 -8.58 -12.60
C GLY A 82 5.75 -7.89 -11.23
N MET A 83 4.84 -6.95 -10.98
CA MET A 83 4.75 -6.15 -9.76
C MET A 83 3.40 -6.37 -9.02
N GLY A 84 2.89 -7.62 -9.01
CA GLY A 84 1.65 -7.99 -8.28
C GLY A 84 1.85 -8.16 -6.78
N ALA A 85 1.01 -8.92 -6.05
CA ALA A 85 1.21 -9.09 -4.59
C ALA A 85 2.55 -9.72 -4.20
N VAL A 86 3.15 -10.49 -5.10
CA VAL A 86 4.53 -10.97 -4.98
C VAL A 86 5.26 -10.57 -6.25
N TYR A 87 6.27 -9.72 -6.12
CA TYR A 87 7.01 -9.20 -7.28
C TYR A 87 7.91 -10.28 -7.88
N THR A 88 7.87 -10.43 -9.19
CA THR A 88 8.83 -11.23 -9.98
C THR A 88 9.82 -10.35 -10.71
N ARG A 89 9.50 -9.06 -10.87
CA ARG A 89 10.35 -8.05 -11.50
C ARG A 89 10.70 -6.93 -10.51
N THR A 90 11.77 -6.20 -10.82
CA THR A 90 12.16 -4.98 -10.08
C THR A 90 11.41 -3.76 -10.63
N THR A 91 11.57 -2.62 -9.96
CA THR A 91 11.15 -1.30 -10.46
C THR A 91 11.68 -0.97 -11.87
N HIS A 92 12.80 -1.58 -12.26
CA HIS A 92 13.46 -1.42 -13.55
C HIS A 92 13.16 -2.55 -14.53
N LYS A 93 12.22 -3.44 -14.19
CA LYS A 93 11.79 -4.62 -14.98
C LYS A 93 12.82 -5.74 -15.10
N ASP A 94 13.90 -5.67 -14.33
CA ASP A 94 14.85 -6.78 -14.21
C ASP A 94 14.25 -7.94 -13.41
N VAL A 95 14.90 -9.10 -13.44
CA VAL A 95 14.47 -10.27 -12.66
C VAL A 95 14.68 -10.00 -11.17
N LEU A 96 13.61 -10.02 -10.36
CA LEU A 96 13.69 -10.02 -8.90
C LEU A 96 13.62 -11.46 -8.36
N ARG A 97 12.76 -12.29 -8.96
CA ARG A 97 12.60 -13.71 -8.65
C ARG A 97 12.63 -14.54 -9.93
N PRO A 98 13.11 -15.80 -9.89
CA PRO A 98 13.16 -16.63 -11.09
C PRO A 98 11.80 -16.80 -11.75
N ASP A 99 11.78 -16.97 -13.07
CA ASP A 99 10.56 -17.30 -13.79
C ASP A 99 9.95 -18.61 -13.23
N GLY A 100 8.63 -18.63 -13.06
CA GLY A 100 7.92 -19.77 -12.45
C GLY A 100 7.97 -19.83 -10.93
N PHE A 101 8.46 -18.78 -10.24
CA PHE A 101 8.35 -18.66 -8.78
C PHE A 101 6.90 -18.79 -8.33
N ASP A 102 6.64 -19.68 -7.36
CA ASP A 102 5.31 -19.87 -6.77
C ASP A 102 5.05 -18.80 -5.68
N PRO A 103 4.09 -17.88 -5.88
CA PRO A 103 3.77 -16.85 -4.89
C PRO A 103 2.98 -17.39 -3.69
N GLY A 104 2.36 -18.57 -3.81
CA GLY A 104 1.43 -19.13 -2.84
C GLY A 104 1.96 -19.15 -1.40
N PRO A 105 3.16 -19.69 -1.13
CA PRO A 105 3.73 -19.70 0.21
C PRO A 105 3.89 -18.31 0.85
N LEU A 106 4.23 -17.28 0.07
CA LEU A 106 4.36 -15.91 0.58
C LEU A 106 2.99 -15.27 0.82
N VAL A 107 2.02 -15.51 -0.07
CA VAL A 107 0.63 -15.07 0.10
C VAL A 107 0.02 -15.66 1.38
N GLU A 108 0.16 -16.96 1.59
CA GLU A 108 -0.38 -17.61 2.79
C GLU A 108 0.30 -17.14 4.07
N ARG A 109 1.63 -16.96 4.05
CA ARG A 109 2.41 -16.62 5.24
C ARG A 109 2.37 -15.15 5.63
N TYR A 110 2.27 -14.24 4.66
CA TYR A 110 2.40 -12.80 4.90
C TYR A 110 1.17 -12.00 4.46
N PHE A 111 0.66 -12.22 3.25
CA PHE A 111 -0.49 -11.47 2.73
C PHE A 111 -1.76 -11.72 3.56
N ARG A 112 -2.15 -12.98 3.75
CA ARG A 112 -3.42 -13.30 4.44
C ARG A 112 -3.44 -12.86 5.90
N PRO A 113 -2.36 -13.06 6.70
CA PRO A 113 -2.33 -12.55 8.06
C PRO A 113 -2.42 -11.02 8.12
N TYR A 114 -1.75 -10.31 7.20
CA TYR A 114 -1.85 -8.85 7.08
C TYR A 114 -3.28 -8.41 6.79
N ALA A 115 -3.90 -9.00 5.76
CA ALA A 115 -5.29 -8.75 5.37
C ALA A 115 -6.26 -8.94 6.55
N ARG A 116 -6.08 -10.05 7.30
CA ARG A 116 -6.88 -10.35 8.47
C ARG A 116 -6.68 -9.31 9.57
N ALA A 117 -5.44 -8.93 9.87
CA ALA A 117 -5.15 -7.95 10.90
C ALA A 117 -5.76 -6.57 10.55
N MET A 118 -5.64 -6.13 9.30
CA MET A 118 -6.28 -4.88 8.84
C MET A 118 -7.81 -4.96 8.96
N THR A 119 -8.40 -6.09 8.56
CA THR A 119 -9.85 -6.35 8.72
C THR A 119 -10.28 -6.24 10.18
N GLU A 120 -9.52 -6.83 11.11
CA GLU A 120 -9.82 -6.81 12.54
C GLU A 120 -9.72 -5.40 13.13
N VAL A 121 -8.72 -4.61 12.74
CA VAL A 121 -8.59 -3.20 13.18
C VAL A 121 -9.79 -2.38 12.67
N VAL A 122 -10.14 -2.49 11.40
CA VAL A 122 -11.28 -1.77 10.82
C VAL A 122 -12.60 -2.18 11.49
N ALA A 123 -12.83 -3.49 11.66
CA ALA A 123 -14.02 -4.00 12.33
C ALA A 123 -14.12 -3.51 13.79
N GLY A 124 -13.01 -3.52 14.52
CA GLY A 124 -12.96 -2.98 15.88
C GLY A 124 -13.28 -1.48 15.93
N ARG A 125 -12.80 -0.70 14.97
CA ARG A 125 -13.14 0.73 14.84
C ARG A 125 -14.61 0.96 14.53
N LEU A 126 -15.16 0.20 13.58
CA LEU A 126 -16.58 0.28 13.24
C LEU A 126 -17.47 -0.08 14.44
N ALA A 127 -17.13 -1.14 15.18
CA ALA A 127 -17.87 -1.54 16.38
C ALA A 127 -17.83 -0.48 17.49
N ALA A 128 -16.67 0.16 17.70
CA ALA A 128 -16.49 1.14 18.76
C ALA A 128 -17.08 2.52 18.44
N THR A 129 -17.03 2.95 17.17
CA THR A 129 -17.40 4.32 16.79
C THR A 129 -18.49 4.45 15.72
N GLY A 130 -19.03 3.34 15.22
CA GLY A 130 -20.01 3.30 14.13
C GLY A 130 -19.45 3.74 12.76
N ARG A 131 -18.18 4.17 12.71
CA ARG A 131 -17.49 4.71 11.54
C ARG A 131 -15.99 4.41 11.63
N ALA A 132 -15.36 4.22 10.48
CA ALA A 132 -13.91 4.11 10.34
C ALA A 132 -13.47 4.97 9.15
N VAL A 133 -12.37 5.70 9.33
CA VAL A 133 -11.68 6.45 8.26
C VAL A 133 -10.26 5.94 8.25
N ILE A 134 -9.80 5.51 7.09
CA ILE A 134 -8.42 5.09 6.84
C ILE A 134 -7.78 6.21 6.02
N ILE A 135 -6.62 6.68 6.47
CA ILE A 135 -5.72 7.49 5.65
C ILE A 135 -4.56 6.58 5.30
N ASP A 136 -4.42 6.28 4.02
CA ASP A 136 -3.39 5.40 3.49
C ASP A 136 -2.18 6.24 3.10
N VAL A 137 -1.05 6.02 3.78
CA VAL A 137 0.08 6.95 3.79
C VAL A 137 1.20 6.40 2.93
N HIS A 138 1.41 7.06 1.81
CA HIS A 138 2.41 6.72 0.80
C HIS A 138 3.38 7.85 0.52
N SER A 139 4.46 7.49 -0.16
CA SER A 139 5.31 8.44 -0.88
C SER A 139 5.66 7.85 -2.24
N TYR A 140 5.87 8.71 -3.24
CA TYR A 140 6.30 8.30 -4.57
C TYR A 140 7.56 9.03 -5.01
N PRO A 141 8.38 8.42 -5.90
CA PRO A 141 9.56 9.08 -6.42
C PRO A 141 9.18 10.31 -7.26
N SER A 142 10.02 11.34 -7.25
CA SER A 142 9.80 12.57 -8.03
C SER A 142 9.93 12.36 -9.55
N ALA A 143 10.60 11.29 -9.97
CA ALA A 143 10.69 10.86 -11.36
C ALA A 143 9.99 9.50 -11.53
N PRO A 144 9.31 9.26 -12.65
CA PRO A 144 8.67 7.98 -12.92
C PRO A 144 9.68 6.85 -12.99
N LEU A 145 9.33 5.71 -12.42
CA LEU A 145 10.10 4.47 -12.53
C LEU A 145 9.63 3.62 -13.71
N PRO A 146 10.50 2.80 -14.33
CA PRO A 146 10.15 2.06 -15.55
C PRO A 146 8.92 1.15 -15.43
N TYR A 147 8.63 0.61 -14.25
CA TYR A 147 7.49 -0.29 -14.02
C TYR A 147 6.12 0.42 -14.07
N GLU A 148 6.07 1.74 -13.90
CA GLU A 148 4.82 2.49 -13.83
C GLU A 148 4.08 2.44 -15.18
N LEU A 149 2.82 2.02 -15.16
CA LEU A 149 1.98 1.96 -16.38
C LEU A 149 1.56 3.35 -16.88
N HIS A 150 1.53 4.34 -15.96
CA HIS A 150 1.06 5.71 -16.17
C HIS A 150 2.16 6.74 -15.83
N GLY A 151 3.41 6.45 -16.19
CA GLY A 151 4.56 7.27 -15.80
C GLY A 151 4.60 8.69 -16.38
N ASP A 152 3.77 8.99 -17.39
CA ASP A 152 3.64 10.29 -18.04
C ASP A 152 2.62 11.23 -17.38
N GLU A 153 1.87 10.75 -16.39
CA GLU A 153 0.91 11.58 -15.65
C GLU A 153 1.59 12.64 -14.77
N PRO A 154 0.89 13.77 -14.49
CA PRO A 154 1.39 14.80 -13.59
C PRO A 154 1.81 14.24 -12.23
N ARG A 155 2.90 14.79 -11.69
CA ARG A 155 3.49 14.35 -10.43
C ARG A 155 3.56 15.50 -9.42
N PRO A 156 2.40 15.88 -8.84
CA PRO A 156 2.32 16.95 -7.86
C PRO A 156 3.15 16.63 -6.61
N GLU A 157 3.31 17.57 -5.69
CA GLU A 157 3.94 17.31 -4.39
C GLU A 157 3.06 16.45 -3.49
N ILE A 158 1.73 16.59 -3.62
CA ILE A 158 0.73 15.78 -2.92
C ILE A 158 -0.23 15.15 -3.94
N CYS A 159 -0.33 13.83 -3.93
CA CYS A 159 -1.36 13.07 -4.64
C CYS A 159 -2.47 12.68 -3.64
N LEU A 160 -3.71 13.10 -3.92
CA LEU A 160 -4.89 12.61 -3.21
C LEU A 160 -5.52 11.49 -4.02
N GLY A 161 -5.20 10.25 -3.67
CA GLY A 161 -5.86 9.07 -4.24
C GLY A 161 -7.27 8.91 -3.67
N THR A 162 -8.26 8.69 -4.53
CA THR A 162 -9.66 8.53 -4.16
C THR A 162 -10.29 7.30 -4.80
N ASP A 163 -11.32 6.77 -4.14
CA ASP A 163 -12.21 5.76 -4.71
C ASP A 163 -13.65 6.26 -4.59
N ALA A 164 -14.44 6.19 -5.66
CA ALA A 164 -15.78 6.76 -5.71
C ALA A 164 -16.76 6.13 -4.70
N PHE A 165 -16.49 4.90 -4.23
CA PHE A 165 -17.31 4.22 -3.23
C PHE A 165 -16.86 4.56 -1.80
N HIS A 166 -15.55 4.67 -1.57
CA HIS A 166 -14.97 4.83 -0.22
C HIS A 166 -14.65 6.28 0.17
N THR A 167 -14.48 7.19 -0.79
CA THR A 167 -14.04 8.56 -0.55
C THR A 167 -15.18 9.56 -0.83
N PRO A 168 -16.00 9.91 0.19
CA PRO A 168 -17.03 10.93 0.02
C PRO A 168 -16.41 12.31 -0.21
N ALA A 169 -17.10 13.18 -0.95
CA ALA A 169 -16.63 14.52 -1.30
C ALA A 169 -16.14 15.34 -0.08
N ALA A 170 -16.86 15.26 1.04
CA ALA A 170 -16.47 15.98 2.27
C ALA A 170 -15.11 15.53 2.83
N LEU A 171 -14.70 14.27 2.63
CA LEU A 171 -13.38 13.79 3.04
C LEU A 171 -12.28 14.32 2.09
N LEU A 172 -12.57 14.35 0.79
CA LEU A 172 -11.67 14.92 -0.20
C LEU A 172 -11.46 16.43 0.03
N ASP A 173 -12.53 17.17 0.28
CA ASP A 173 -12.46 18.62 0.56
C ASP A 173 -11.61 18.90 1.80
N ALA A 174 -11.80 18.12 2.87
CA ALA A 174 -11.00 18.22 4.08
C ALA A 174 -9.52 17.90 3.83
N ALA A 175 -9.21 16.90 2.99
CA ALA A 175 -7.84 16.58 2.61
C ALA A 175 -7.19 17.72 1.79
N ARG A 176 -7.92 18.29 0.83
CA ARG A 176 -7.44 19.44 0.04
C ARG A 176 -7.11 20.63 0.92
N GLU A 177 -7.98 20.96 1.87
CA GLU A 177 -7.73 22.05 2.82
C GLU A 177 -6.49 21.78 3.69
N ALA A 178 -6.37 20.56 4.21
CA ALA A 178 -5.24 20.18 5.06
C ALA A 178 -3.89 20.22 4.34
N PHE A 179 -3.84 19.83 3.06
CA PHE A 179 -2.61 19.76 2.26
C PHE A 179 -2.34 20.99 1.41
N ALA A 180 -3.24 21.97 1.33
CA ALA A 180 -3.01 23.21 0.60
C ALA A 180 -1.68 23.93 0.94
N PRO A 181 -1.19 23.93 2.19
CA PRO A 181 0.10 24.54 2.52
C PRO A 181 1.32 23.69 2.10
N CYS A 182 1.12 22.44 1.70
CA CYS A 182 2.18 21.48 1.39
C CYS A 182 2.61 21.52 -0.09
N GLY A 183 2.00 22.40 -0.89
CA GLY A 183 2.38 22.61 -2.28
C GLY A 183 1.32 22.17 -3.28
N GLU A 184 1.73 21.82 -4.50
CA GLU A 184 0.79 21.40 -5.54
C GLU A 184 0.09 20.10 -5.13
N THR A 185 -1.25 20.10 -5.19
CA THR A 185 -2.08 18.94 -4.88
C THR A 185 -2.82 18.46 -6.13
N GLY A 186 -2.50 17.26 -6.60
CA GLY A 186 -3.23 16.58 -7.67
C GLY A 186 -4.21 15.54 -7.12
N LEU A 187 -5.23 15.25 -7.93
CA LEU A 187 -6.21 14.20 -7.66
C LEU A 187 -5.85 12.99 -8.51
N ASP A 188 -5.74 11.82 -7.89
CA ASP A 188 -5.58 10.55 -8.60
C ASP A 188 -4.42 10.54 -9.63
N SER A 189 -3.34 11.29 -9.34
CA SER A 189 -2.21 11.49 -10.26
C SER A 189 -0.91 11.65 -9.47
N PRO A 190 0.12 10.84 -9.71
CA PRO A 190 0.21 9.80 -10.76
C PRO A 190 -0.43 8.45 -10.35
N PHE A 191 -1.06 8.39 -9.16
CA PHE A 191 -1.65 7.16 -8.65
C PHE A 191 -3.09 7.39 -8.18
N GLU A 192 -4.02 6.66 -8.77
CA GLU A 192 -5.40 6.59 -8.31
C GLU A 192 -5.51 5.89 -6.95
N GLY A 193 -6.49 6.30 -6.14
CA GLY A 193 -6.83 5.58 -4.91
C GLY A 193 -7.33 4.17 -5.23
N ARG A 194 -6.72 3.15 -4.62
CA ARG A 194 -7.15 1.76 -4.83
C ARG A 194 -8.07 1.25 -3.73
N THR A 195 -9.05 0.46 -4.14
CA THR A 195 -9.90 -0.29 -3.22
C THR A 195 -9.41 -1.73 -3.08
N TYR A 196 -8.88 -2.06 -1.90
CA TYR A 196 -8.60 -3.44 -1.52
C TYR A 196 -9.76 -3.98 -0.71
N ARG A 197 -10.52 -4.91 -1.31
CA ARG A 197 -11.55 -5.65 -0.58
C ARG A 197 -10.87 -6.80 0.17
N TRP A 198 -10.49 -6.53 1.41
CA TRP A 198 -10.00 -7.54 2.35
C TRP A 198 -11.15 -8.45 2.80
N SER A 199 -11.65 -9.29 1.90
CA SER A 199 -12.70 -10.24 2.27
C SER A 199 -12.10 -11.36 3.11
N SER A 200 -12.43 -11.43 4.39
CA SER A 200 -12.51 -12.72 5.06
C SER A 200 -13.69 -13.46 4.44
N THR A 201 -13.45 -14.60 3.78
CA THR A 201 -14.54 -15.50 3.44
C THR A 201 -15.09 -16.12 4.73
N ALA A 202 -15.97 -15.39 5.39
CA ALA A 202 -16.90 -15.93 6.38
C ALA A 202 -18.33 -15.82 5.82
N SER A 203 -18.73 -16.86 5.09
CA SER A 203 -20.10 -17.33 4.82
C SER A 203 -21.19 -16.33 4.43
N GLY A 204 -21.88 -16.64 3.33
CA GLY A 204 -22.97 -15.86 2.78
C GLY A 204 -24.08 -15.50 3.77
N ARG A 205 -24.58 -14.29 3.61
CA ARG A 205 -25.99 -13.95 3.82
C ARG A 205 -26.32 -12.81 2.86
N ARG A 206 -27.07 -13.15 1.81
CA ARG A 206 -27.89 -12.17 1.09
C ARG A 206 -28.94 -11.70 2.09
N CYS A 207 -29.09 -10.39 2.27
CA CYS A 207 -30.36 -9.84 2.72
C CYS A 207 -31.07 -9.27 1.49
N PRO A 208 -32.30 -9.72 1.19
CA PRO A 208 -33.20 -9.08 0.23
C PRO A 208 -34.27 -8.24 0.95
N PRO A 209 -35.12 -7.51 0.22
CA PRO A 209 -34.94 -6.90 -1.10
C PRO A 209 -34.43 -5.46 -1.03
#